data_AF-A0A7X8VYX0-F1
#
_entry.id   AF-A0A7X8VYX0-F1
#
_cell.length_a   1.000
_cell.length_b   1.000
_cell.length_c   1.000
_cell.angle_alpha   90.00
_cell.angle_beta   90.00
_cell.angle_gamma   90.00
#
_symmetry.space_group_name_H-M   'P 1'
#
loop_
_entity.id
_entity.type
_entity.pdbx_description
1 polymer ?
#
loop_
_entity_poly.entity_id
_entity_poly.type
_entity_poly.pdbx_seq_one_letter_code
_entity_poly.pdbx_strand_id
1 'polypeptide(L)'
;MTKIKLTKNELKVQRDSLKRFQRYLPTLQLKKQQLQMEVRHAREELADIDRRTNAAVDSNRKNLALFAGQESEALQDLLQIAEWRVGVHNVAGTDVPVFVSLSFV
;
A
#
# COMPACT_ATOMS: atom_id res chain seq x y z
N MET A 1 -19.76 4.44 31.25
CA MET A 1 -19.65 2.97 31.40
C MET A 1 -21.05 2.40 31.52
N THR A 2 -21.42 1.47 30.65
CA THR A 2 -22.75 0.84 30.70
C THR A 2 -22.91 0.07 32.03
N LYS A 3 -24.06 0.22 32.69
CA LYS A 3 -24.36 -0.36 34.01
C LYS A 3 -24.16 -1.89 33.98
N ILE A 4 -23.16 -2.40 34.70
CA ILE A 4 -22.85 -3.84 34.74
C ILE A 4 -23.97 -4.57 35.48
N LYS A 5 -24.58 -5.57 34.83
CA LYS A 5 -25.60 -6.41 35.46
C LYS A 5 -24.92 -7.36 36.46
N LEU A 6 -25.17 -7.21 37.75
CA LEU A 6 -24.61 -8.07 38.79
C LEU A 6 -25.38 -9.39 38.91
N THR A 7 -25.40 -10.18 37.84
CA THR A 7 -26.06 -11.50 37.82
C THR A 7 -25.05 -12.61 37.52
N LYS A 8 -25.34 -13.84 38.00
CA LYS A 8 -24.50 -15.01 37.74
C LYS A 8 -24.34 -15.31 36.24
N ASN A 9 -25.38 -15.02 35.45
CA ASN A 9 -25.36 -15.16 34.00
C ASN A 9 -24.40 -14.17 33.34
N GLU A 10 -24.45 -12.90 33.77
CA GLU A 10 -23.53 -11.87 33.27
C GLU A 10 -22.07 -12.22 33.59
N LEU A 11 -21.79 -12.69 34.81
CA LEU A 11 -20.44 -13.13 35.19
C LEU A 11 -19.93 -14.28 34.32
N LYS A 12 -20.81 -15.22 33.93
CA LYS A 12 -20.46 -16.32 33.00
C LYS A 12 -20.11 -15.76 31.62
N VAL A 13 -20.93 -14.88 31.06
CA VAL A 13 -20.71 -14.26 29.74
C VAL A 13 -19.39 -13.48 29.71
N GLN A 14 -19.08 -12.74 30.76
CA GLN A 14 -17.83 -12.00 30.88
C GLN A 14 -16.62 -12.93 30.96
N ARG A 15 -16.71 -14.03 31.73
CA ARG A 15 -15.63 -15.02 31.82
C ARG A 15 -15.38 -15.72 30.49
N ASP A 16 -16.44 -16.10 29.77
CA ASP A 16 -16.33 -16.72 28.45
C ASP A 16 -15.74 -15.75 27.42
N SER A 17 -16.13 -14.48 27.49
CA SER A 17 -15.56 -13.43 26.64
C SER A 17 -14.08 -13.18 26.95
N LEU A 18 -13.71 -13.10 28.23
CA LEU A 18 -12.32 -12.94 28.65
C LEU A 18 -11.46 -14.11 28.15
N LYS A 19 -11.94 -15.35 28.27
CA LYS A 19 -11.24 -16.54 27.76
C LYS A 19 -11.04 -16.48 26.25
N ARG A 20 -12.05 -16.03 25.49
CA ARG A 20 -11.91 -15.81 24.05
C ARG A 20 -10.88 -14.72 23.73
N PHE A 21 -10.96 -13.57 24.38
CA PHE A 21 -10.03 -12.47 24.13
C PHE A 21 -8.59 -12.85 24.44
N GLN A 22 -8.33 -13.48 25.60
CA GLN A 22 -7.00 -13.98 25.95
C GLN A 22 -6.46 -14.98 24.91
N ARG A 23 -7.33 -15.79 24.31
CA ARG A 23 -6.93 -16.77 23.29
C ARG A 23 -6.60 -16.13 21.94
N TYR A 24 -7.39 -15.16 21.48
CA TYR A 24 -7.27 -14.63 20.11
C TYR A 24 -6.49 -13.31 20.00
N LEU A 25 -6.44 -12.51 21.06
CA LEU A 25 -5.74 -11.22 21.06
C LEU A 25 -4.25 -11.36 20.70
N PRO A 26 -3.49 -12.35 21.20
CA PRO A 26 -2.09 -12.52 20.82
C PRO A 26 -1.89 -12.74 19.32
N THR A 27 -2.74 -13.56 18.69
CA THR A 27 -2.68 -13.81 17.25
C THR A 27 -3.03 -12.56 16.44
N LEU A 28 -4.02 -11.77 16.88
CA LEU A 28 -4.36 -10.50 16.23
C LEU A 28 -3.24 -9.47 16.36
N GLN A 29 -2.56 -9.41 17.50
CA GLN A 29 -1.41 -8.55 17.71
C GLN A 29 -0.25 -8.94 16.77
N LEU A 30 0.03 -10.24 16.62
CA LEU A 30 1.04 -10.72 15.69
C LEU A 30 0.69 -10.35 14.24
N LYS A 31 -0.56 -10.58 13.82
CA LYS A 31 -1.03 -10.20 12.48
C LYS A 31 -0.91 -8.70 12.23
N LYS A 32 -1.22 -7.87 13.23
CA LYS A 32 -1.03 -6.42 13.17
C LYS A 32 0.45 -6.05 12.99
N GLN A 33 1.35 -6.68 13.73
CA GLN A 33 2.80 -6.41 13.62
C GLN A 33 3.32 -6.78 12.23
N GLN A 34 2.94 -7.94 11.68
CA GLN A 34 3.30 -8.34 10.32
C GLN A 34 2.87 -7.29 9.29
N LEU A 35 1.61 -6.87 9.32
CA LEU A 35 1.11 -5.82 8.42
C LEU A 35 1.87 -4.49 8.59
N GLN A 36 2.24 -4.12 9.81
CA GLN A 36 3.01 -2.90 10.05
C GLN A 36 4.44 -2.97 9.49
N MET A 37 5.06 -4.15 9.46
CA MET A 37 6.37 -4.34 8.84
C MET A 37 6.28 -4.24 7.31
N GLU A 38 5.29 -4.89 6.69
CA GLU A 38 5.05 -4.78 5.24
C GLU A 38 4.83 -3.32 4.80
N VAL A 39 4.01 -2.58 5.55
CA VAL A 39 3.78 -1.14 5.28
C VAL A 39 5.07 -0.33 5.40
N ARG A 40 5.97 -0.69 6.32
CA ARG A 40 7.25 -0.02 6.47
C ARG A 40 8.15 -0.29 5.26
N HIS A 41 8.30 -1.55 4.86
CA HIS A 41 9.08 -1.93 3.69
C HIS A 41 8.58 -1.24 2.42
N ALA A 42 7.26 -1.25 2.18
CA ALA A 42 6.67 -0.55 1.03
C ALA A 42 6.96 0.96 1.03
N ARG A 43 6.96 1.61 2.21
CA ARG A 43 7.30 3.04 2.33
C ARG A 43 8.78 3.32 2.05
N GLU A 44 9.67 2.44 2.50
CA GLU A 44 11.11 2.55 2.24
C GLU A 44 11.40 2.38 0.75
N GLU A 45 10.81 1.38 0.10
CA GLU A 45 10.91 1.18 -1.34
C GLU A 45 10.38 2.37 -2.15
N LEU A 46 9.23 2.92 -1.75
CA LEU A 46 8.65 4.09 -2.40
C LEU A 46 9.58 5.32 -2.29
N ALA A 47 10.12 5.58 -1.10
CA ALA A 47 11.08 6.67 -0.89
C ALA A 47 12.39 6.48 -1.68
N ASP A 48 12.80 5.23 -1.91
CA ASP A 48 13.94 4.89 -2.76
C ASP A 48 13.64 5.14 -4.25
N ILE A 49 12.48 4.71 -4.73
CA ILE A 49 12.01 4.95 -6.10
C ILE A 49 11.91 6.44 -6.36
N ASP A 50 11.27 7.21 -5.48
CA ASP A 50 11.13 8.66 -5.64
C ASP A 50 12.50 9.36 -5.73
N ARG A 51 13.46 8.95 -4.88
CA ARG A 51 14.83 9.48 -4.95
C ARG A 51 15.51 9.16 -6.28
N ARG A 52 15.40 7.92 -6.76
CA ARG A 52 16.01 7.51 -8.04
C ARG A 52 15.35 8.22 -9.22
N THR A 53 14.03 8.34 -9.23
CA THR A 53 13.26 9.06 -10.25
C THR A 53 13.65 10.53 -10.30
N ASN A 54 13.70 11.21 -9.14
CA ASN A 54 14.09 12.62 -9.08
C ASN A 54 15.53 12.83 -9.56
N ALA A 55 16.47 11.97 -9.15
CA ALA A 55 17.85 12.05 -9.62
C ALA A 55 17.96 11.83 -11.15
N ALA A 56 17.20 10.88 -11.70
CA ALA A 56 17.13 10.65 -13.13
C ALA A 56 16.58 11.88 -13.87
N VAL A 57 15.47 12.45 -13.39
CA VAL A 57 14.88 13.67 -13.97
C VAL A 57 15.87 14.83 -13.92
N ASP A 58 16.51 15.08 -12.78
CA ASP A 58 17.46 16.18 -12.61
C ASP A 58 18.69 16.02 -13.52
N SER A 59 19.21 14.80 -13.65
CA SER A 59 20.32 14.53 -14.57
C SER A 59 19.93 14.75 -16.04
N ASN A 60 18.69 14.41 -16.41
CA ASN A 60 18.21 14.51 -17.78
C ASN A 60 17.64 15.89 -18.12
N ARG A 61 17.46 16.77 -17.12
CA ARG A 61 16.90 18.12 -17.29
C ARG A 61 17.66 18.97 -18.30
N LYS A 62 18.99 18.82 -18.39
CA LYS A 62 19.80 19.50 -19.40
C LYS A 62 19.49 19.03 -20.82
N ASN A 63 19.22 17.74 -21.01
CA ASN A 63 18.86 17.18 -22.31
C ASN A 63 17.41 17.55 -22.66
N LEU A 64 16.49 17.48 -21.68
CA LEU A 64 15.10 17.91 -21.87
C LEU A 64 15.00 19.35 -22.37
N ALA A 65 15.86 20.24 -21.87
CA ALA A 65 15.93 21.63 -22.35
C ALA A 65 16.34 21.74 -23.83
N LEU A 66 17.10 20.79 -24.38
CA LEU A 66 17.49 20.77 -25.80
C LEU A 66 16.32 20.38 -26.71
N PHE A 67 15.35 19.61 -26.20
CA PHE A 67 14.19 19.14 -26.96
C PHE A 67 12.92 19.97 -26.73
N ALA A 68 12.95 21.00 -25.86
CA ALA A 68 11.80 21.84 -25.50
C ALA A 68 11.46 22.93 -26.54
N GLY A 69 11.91 22.80 -27.79
CA GLY A 69 11.61 23.72 -28.89
C GLY A 69 10.21 23.54 -29.47
N GLN A 70 9.85 24.37 -30.46
CA GLN A 70 8.54 24.37 -31.14
C GLN A 70 8.13 23.02 -31.76
N GLU A 71 9.09 22.14 -32.04
CA GLU A 71 8.88 20.78 -32.58
C GLU A 71 8.44 19.75 -31.52
N SER A 72 8.44 20.12 -30.24
CA SER A 72 8.03 19.22 -29.14
C SER A 72 6.55 18.83 -29.17
N GLU A 73 5.69 19.62 -29.82
CA GLU A 73 4.29 19.25 -30.05
C GLU A 73 4.15 18.03 -30.97
N ALA A 74 5.05 17.86 -31.95
CA ALA A 74 5.06 16.69 -32.83
C ALA A 74 5.50 15.39 -32.11
N LEU A 75 6.10 15.50 -30.92
CA LEU A 75 6.49 14.35 -30.09
C LEU A 75 5.33 13.83 -29.22
N GLN A 76 4.27 14.62 -29.00
CA GLN A 76 3.18 14.23 -28.10
C GLN A 76 2.40 13.01 -28.60
N ASP A 77 2.27 12.87 -29.91
CA ASP A 77 1.53 11.76 -30.53
C ASP A 77 2.38 10.48 -30.70
N LEU A 78 3.69 10.53 -30.38
CA LEU A 78 4.60 9.40 -30.57
C LEU A 78 4.60 8.37 -29.43
N LEU A 79 3.97 8.68 -28.30
CA LEU A 79 3.92 7.78 -27.15
C LEU A 79 2.56 7.88 -26.48
N GLN A 80 1.68 6.92 -26.77
CA GLN A 80 0.38 6.84 -26.14
C GLN A 80 0.31 5.63 -25.21
N ILE A 81 -0.36 5.76 -24.08
CA ILE A 81 -0.61 4.61 -23.19
C ILE A 81 -1.62 3.69 -23.89
N ALA A 82 -1.18 2.50 -24.27
CA ALA A 82 -2.01 1.46 -24.87
C ALA A 82 -2.88 0.76 -23.81
N GLU A 83 -2.24 0.37 -22.71
CA GLU A 83 -2.88 -0.48 -21.70
C GLU A 83 -2.23 -0.27 -20.33
N TRP A 84 -3.07 -0.08 -19.31
CA TRP A 84 -2.68 -0.07 -17.91
C TRP A 84 -3.28 -1.27 -17.21
N ARG A 85 -2.43 -2.21 -16.73
CA ARG A 85 -2.90 -3.39 -15.98
C ARG A 85 -2.58 -3.29 -14.49
N VAL A 86 -3.62 -3.51 -13.69
CA VAL A 86 -3.54 -3.67 -12.23
C VAL A 86 -4.02 -5.07 -11.87
N GLY A 87 -3.21 -5.78 -11.10
CA GLY A 87 -3.53 -7.08 -10.54
C GLY A 87 -3.94 -6.99 -9.07
N VAL A 88 -4.20 -8.13 -8.45
CA VAL A 88 -4.53 -8.23 -7.02
C VAL A 88 -3.53 -9.16 -6.34
N HIS A 89 -2.97 -8.73 -5.21
CA HIS A 89 -2.07 -9.51 -4.39
C HIS A 89 -2.58 -9.61 -2.95
N ASN A 90 -2.59 -10.82 -2.38
CA ASN A 90 -3.08 -11.02 -1.02
C ASN A 90 -1.97 -10.83 0.01
N VAL A 91 -2.11 -9.81 0.86
CA VAL A 91 -1.18 -9.54 1.97
C VAL A 91 -1.90 -9.80 3.28
N ALA A 92 -1.50 -10.87 3.96
CA ALA A 92 -2.06 -11.31 5.25
C ALA A 92 -3.61 -11.40 5.25
N GLY A 93 -4.21 -11.88 4.17
CA GLY A 93 -5.66 -12.03 4.05
C GLY A 93 -6.41 -10.75 3.68
N THR A 94 -5.71 -9.72 3.20
CA THR A 94 -6.32 -8.53 2.57
C THR A 94 -5.84 -8.44 1.12
N ASP A 95 -6.77 -8.23 0.19
CA ASP A 95 -6.46 -8.08 -1.22
C ASP A 95 -6.01 -6.63 -1.52
N VAL A 96 -4.82 -6.49 -2.09
CA VAL A 96 -4.16 -5.22 -2.38
C VAL A 96 -3.94 -5.09 -3.89
N PRO A 97 -4.30 -3.97 -4.52
CA PRO A 97 -4.02 -3.76 -5.94
C PRO A 97 -2.51 -3.59 -6.17
N VAL A 98 -1.98 -4.26 -7.20
CA VAL A 98 -0.57 -4.19 -7.57
C VAL A 98 -0.42 -3.78 -9.04
N PHE A 99 0.55 -2.92 -9.31
CA PHE A 99 0.91 -2.59 -10.69
C PHE A 99 1.49 -3.84 -11.38
N VAL A 100 0.99 -4.18 -12.56
CA VAL A 100 1.46 -5.34 -13.34
C VAL A 100 2.25 -4.90 -14.56
N SER A 101 1.66 -4.04 -15.38
CA SER A 101 2.31 -3.59 -16.61
C SER A 101 1.66 -2.33 -17.16
N LEU A 102 2.48 -1.53 -17.84
CA LEU A 102 2.06 -0.40 -18.67
C LEU A 102 2.60 -0.65 -20.08
N SER A 103 1.73 -0.60 -21.09
CA SER A 103 2.10 -0.77 -22.49
C SER A 103 1.89 0.54 -23.24
N PHE A 104 2.75 0.83 -24.20
CA PHE A 104 2.71 2.04 -25.02
C PHE A 104 2.52 1.68 -26.50
N VAL A 105 1.83 2.53 -27.25
CA VAL A 105 1.76 2.53 -28.74
C VAL A 105 2.61 3.68 -29.25
#